data_AF-A0A200H5V6-F1
#
_entry.id   AF-A0A200H5V6-F1
#
_cell.length_a   1.000
_cell.length_b   1.000
_cell.length_c   1.000
_cell.angle_alpha   90.00
_cell.angle_beta   90.00
_cell.angle_gamma   90.00
#
_symmetry.space_group_name_H-M   'P 1'
#
loop_
_entity.id
_entity.type
_entity.pdbx_description
1 polymer ?
#
loop_
_entity_poly.entity_id
_entity_poly.type
_entity_poly.pdbx_seq_one_letter_code
_entity_poly.pdbx_strand_id
1 'polypeptide(L)'
;MSARRLLLGAVGDEEASIAAAARRWRDAGAEVVYLGAGVTADVMAATAISEDVAAVVVDAQGAEAVRAALARAGADDIEVTISS
;
A
#
# COMPACT_ATOMS: atom_id res chain seq x y z
N MET A 1 0.50 19.58 10.99
CA MET A 1 0.88 18.15 10.86
C MET A 1 0.87 17.83 9.37
N SER A 2 1.91 17.19 8.83
CA SER A 2 1.89 16.74 7.43
C SER A 2 0.85 15.63 7.28
N ALA A 3 0.12 15.61 6.15
CA ALA A 3 -0.85 14.55 5.89
C ALA A 3 -0.12 13.19 5.80
N ARG A 4 -0.74 12.14 6.32
CA ARG A 4 -0.17 10.78 6.25
C ARG A 4 -0.26 10.30 4.80
N ARG A 5 0.87 10.00 4.17
CA ARG A 5 0.93 9.44 2.82
C ARG A 5 0.86 7.92 2.86
N LEU A 6 -0.04 7.36 2.05
CA LEU A 6 -0.34 5.93 2.00
C LEU A 6 -0.22 5.43 0.56
N LEU A 7 0.41 4.28 0.38
CA LEU A 7 0.35 3.53 -0.86
C LEU A 7 -0.81 2.54 -0.80
N LEU A 8 -1.63 2.47 -1.83
CA LEU A 8 -2.73 1.52 -1.94
C LEU A 8 -2.66 0.74 -3.24
N GLY A 9 -2.66 -0.58 -3.15
CA GLY A 9 -2.71 -1.48 -4.29
C GLY A 9 -3.10 -2.89 -3.87
N ALA A 10 -3.48 -3.74 -4.82
CA ALA A 10 -3.76 -5.15 -4.58
C ALA A 10 -2.74 -6.00 -5.36
N VAL A 11 -2.24 -7.05 -4.70
CA VAL A 11 -1.43 -8.07 -5.37
C VAL A 11 -2.33 -9.03 -6.15
N GLY A 12 -3.50 -9.36 -5.60
CA GLY A 12 -4.57 -10.02 -6.35
C GLY A 12 -5.33 -9.09 -7.29
N ASP A 13 -6.41 -9.61 -7.87
CA ASP A 13 -7.23 -8.92 -8.89
C ASP A 13 -8.43 -8.14 -8.28
N GLU A 14 -8.46 -7.93 -6.96
CA GLU A 14 -9.57 -7.31 -6.24
C GLU A 14 -9.61 -5.77 -6.36
N GLU A 15 -9.61 -5.25 -7.59
CA GLU A 15 -9.51 -3.79 -7.86
C GLU A 15 -10.61 -2.96 -7.19
N ALA A 16 -11.85 -3.45 -7.18
CA ALA A 16 -12.98 -2.72 -6.62
C ALA A 16 -12.83 -2.48 -5.10
N SER A 17 -12.28 -3.46 -4.39
CA SER A 17 -12.06 -3.40 -2.94
C SER A 17 -10.99 -2.36 -2.61
N ILE A 18 -9.85 -2.42 -3.29
CA ILE A 18 -8.76 -1.49 -3.05
C ILE A 18 -9.10 -0.06 -3.51
N ALA A 19 -9.87 0.11 -4.59
CA ALA A 19 -10.39 1.40 -5.02
C ALA A 19 -11.34 2.01 -3.96
N ALA A 20 -12.15 1.18 -3.31
CA ALA A 20 -13.01 1.63 -2.21
C ALA A 20 -12.17 2.06 -1.00
N ALA A 21 -11.14 1.30 -0.63
CA ALA A 21 -10.21 1.69 0.43
C ALA A 21 -9.50 3.02 0.12
N ALA A 22 -9.03 3.21 -1.12
CA ALA A 22 -8.37 4.44 -1.56
C ALA A 22 -9.29 5.66 -1.47
N ARG A 23 -10.58 5.51 -1.79
CA ARG A 23 -11.58 6.57 -1.57
C ARG A 23 -11.72 6.92 -0.09
N ARG A 24 -11.93 5.92 0.77
CA ARG A 24 -12.10 6.14 2.22
C ARG A 24 -10.91 6.85 2.86
N TRP A 25 -9.69 6.50 2.48
CA TRP A 25 -8.48 7.15 2.99
C TRP A 25 -8.33 8.59 2.50
N ARG A 26 -8.68 8.87 1.24
CA ARG A 26 -8.74 10.26 0.74
C ARG A 26 -9.79 11.08 1.47
N ASP A 27 -10.97 10.53 1.70
CA ASP A 27 -12.05 11.20 2.44
C ASP A 27 -11.66 11.47 3.91
N ALA A 28 -10.78 10.65 4.48
CA ALA A 28 -10.18 10.85 5.80
C ALA A 28 -9.01 11.86 5.82
N GLY A 29 -8.64 12.44 4.68
CA GLY A 29 -7.58 13.45 4.55
C GLY A 29 -6.16 12.89 4.38
N ALA A 30 -6.01 11.60 4.07
CA ALA A 30 -4.71 11.02 3.72
C ALA A 30 -4.30 11.37 2.28
N GLU A 31 -3.00 11.52 2.05
CA GLU A 31 -2.44 11.53 0.69
C GLU A 31 -2.35 10.09 0.19
N VAL A 32 -2.94 9.80 -0.97
CA VAL A 32 -3.04 8.44 -1.49
C VAL A 32 -2.30 8.31 -2.81
N VAL A 33 -1.31 7.42 -2.83
CA VAL A 33 -0.72 6.87 -4.05
C VAL A 33 -1.47 5.58 -4.38
N TYR A 34 -2.19 5.55 -5.50
CA TYR A 34 -3.02 4.42 -5.89
C TYR A 34 -2.40 3.68 -7.08
N LEU A 35 -2.11 2.39 -6.90
CA LEU A 35 -1.49 1.53 -7.92
C LEU A 35 -2.47 0.59 -8.65
N GLY A 36 -3.70 0.45 -8.17
CA GLY A 36 -4.65 -0.51 -8.75
C GLY A 36 -4.44 -1.95 -8.26
N ALA A 37 -4.82 -2.92 -9.08
CA ALA A 37 -4.73 -4.35 -8.80
C ALA A 37 -3.73 -5.07 -9.72
N GLY A 38 -3.41 -6.32 -9.41
CA GLY A 38 -2.45 -7.13 -10.17
C GLY A 38 -1.01 -6.62 -10.08
N VAL A 39 -0.68 -5.87 -9.03
CA VAL A 39 0.65 -5.27 -8.84
C VAL A 39 1.51 -6.21 -8.02
N THR A 40 2.75 -6.46 -8.43
CA THR A 40 3.62 -7.35 -7.66
C THR A 40 4.05 -6.72 -6.34
N ALA A 41 4.32 -7.56 -5.33
CA ALA A 41 4.81 -7.10 -4.03
C ALA A 41 6.12 -6.30 -4.13
N ASP A 42 7.01 -6.65 -5.07
CA ASP A 42 8.26 -5.91 -5.30
C ASP A 42 7.99 -4.51 -5.86
N VAL A 43 7.04 -4.36 -6.79
CA VAL A 43 6.64 -3.04 -7.29
C VAL A 43 6.02 -2.22 -6.17
N MET A 44 5.15 -2.81 -5.35
CA MET A 44 4.57 -2.12 -4.20
C MET A 44 5.64 -1.62 -3.22
N ALA A 45 6.61 -2.47 -2.86
CA ALA A 45 7.69 -2.09 -1.96
C ALA A 45 8.58 -0.98 -2.55
N ALA A 46 8.96 -1.11 -3.83
CA ALA A 46 9.77 -0.10 -4.52
C ALA A 46 9.07 1.26 -4.60
N THR A 47 7.76 1.28 -4.90
CA THR A 47 6.97 2.51 -4.91
C THR A 47 6.81 3.07 -3.50
N ALA A 48 6.55 2.24 -2.49
CA ALA A 48 6.40 2.69 -1.10
C ALA A 48 7.64 3.46 -0.61
N ILE A 49 8.82 2.92 -0.91
CA ILE A 49 10.11 3.55 -0.58
C ILE A 49 10.30 4.84 -1.39
N SER A 50 10.03 4.80 -2.69
CA SER A 50 10.23 5.96 -3.58
C SER A 50 9.35 7.15 -3.23
N GLU A 51 8.12 6.87 -2.79
CA GLU A 51 7.11 7.87 -2.43
C GLU A 51 7.20 8.32 -0.96
N ASP A 52 8.12 7.71 -0.18
CA ASP A 52 8.31 7.94 1.25
C ASP A 52 6.98 7.81 2.04
N VAL A 53 6.29 6.69 1.82
CA VAL A 53 4.97 6.47 2.42
C VAL A 53 5.07 5.97 3.86
N ALA A 54 4.14 6.41 4.71
CA ALA A 54 4.07 5.94 6.09
C ALA A 54 3.42 4.56 6.23
N ALA A 55 2.70 4.10 5.20
CA ALA A 55 2.09 2.78 5.20
C ALA A 55 1.73 2.30 3.77
N VAL A 56 1.70 0.99 3.61
CA VAL A 56 1.08 0.30 2.48
C VAL A 56 -0.22 -0.35 2.93
N VAL A 57 -1.33 -0.04 2.24
CA VAL A 57 -2.59 -0.74 2.37
C VAL A 57 -2.74 -1.69 1.19
N VAL A 58 -2.87 -2.98 1.48
CA VAL A 58 -2.87 -4.05 0.47
C VAL A 58 -3.94 -5.09 0.78
N ASP A 59 -4.33 -5.88 -0.22
CA ASP A 59 -5.23 -7.01 -0.01
C ASP A 59 -4.59 -8.08 0.90
N ALA A 60 -5.44 -8.91 1.52
CA ALA A 60 -4.98 -9.92 2.49
C ALA A 60 -3.97 -10.90 1.89
N GLN A 61 -4.13 -11.23 0.59
CA GLN A 61 -3.25 -12.11 -0.15
C GLN A 61 -1.85 -11.50 -0.34
N GLY A 62 -1.74 -10.18 -0.50
CA GLY A 62 -0.50 -9.48 -0.76
C GLY A 62 0.30 -9.08 0.48
N ALA A 63 -0.34 -9.02 1.66
CA ALA A 63 0.26 -8.43 2.86
C ALA A 63 1.61 -9.03 3.26
N GLU A 64 1.71 -10.35 3.39
CA GLU A 64 2.98 -10.99 3.77
C GLU A 64 4.07 -10.87 2.70
N ALA A 65 3.68 -10.93 1.42
CA ALA A 65 4.63 -10.76 0.32
C ALA A 65 5.21 -9.34 0.29
N VAL A 66 4.38 -8.32 0.53
CA VAL A 66 4.79 -6.91 0.62
C VAL A 66 5.69 -6.68 1.84
N ARG A 67 5.33 -7.21 3.02
CA ARG A 67 6.20 -7.16 4.21
C ARG A 67 7.58 -7.73 3.92
N ALA A 68 7.62 -8.92 3.31
CA ALA A 68 8.89 -9.57 2.95
C ALA A 68 9.68 -8.74 1.93
N ALA A 69 9.03 -8.09 0.96
CA ALA A 69 9.69 -7.24 -0.01
C ALA A 69 10.28 -5.97 0.62
N LEU A 70 9.56 -5.31 1.52
CA LEU A 70 10.04 -4.17 2.30
C LEU A 70 11.24 -4.56 3.17
N ALA A 71 11.17 -5.69 3.87
CA ALA A 71 12.27 -6.18 4.71
C ALA A 71 13.54 -6.49 3.90
N ARG A 72 13.40 -7.11 2.71
CA ARG A 72 14.54 -7.33 1.80
C ARG A 72 15.19 -6.02 1.36
N ALA A 73 14.43 -4.95 1.27
CA ALA A 73 14.90 -3.62 0.91
C ALA A 73 15.40 -2.79 2.12
N GLY A 74 15.28 -3.31 3.35
CA GLY A 74 15.66 -2.61 4.58
C GLY A 74 14.69 -1.50 5.00
N ALA A 75 13.43 -1.57 4.58
CA ALA A 75 12.37 -0.59 4.85
C ALA A 75 11.32 -1.14 5.84
N ASP A 76 11.78 -1.70 6.96
CA ASP A 76 10.94 -2.34 7.98
C ASP A 76 10.06 -1.35 8.78
N ASP A 77 10.33 -0.05 8.64
CA ASP A 77 9.61 1.05 9.25
C ASP A 77 8.30 1.41 8.54
N ILE A 78 8.11 0.97 7.29
CA ILE A 78 6.87 1.17 6.54
C ILE A 78 5.81 0.15 7.00
N GLU A 79 4.73 0.64 7.62
CA GLU A 79 3.65 -0.21 8.11
C GLU A 79 2.90 -0.89 6.96
N VAL A 80 2.58 -2.18 7.08
CA VAL A 80 1.70 -2.90 6.14
C VAL A 80 0.37 -3.21 6.80
N THR A 81 -0.73 -2.78 6.17
CA THR A 81 -2.11 -2.96 6.66
C THR A 81 -2.96 -3.64 5.59
N ILE A 82 -3.87 -4.52 6.01
CA ILE A 82 -4.82 -5.17 5.11
C ILE A 82 -6.00 -4.22 4.83
N SER A 83 -6.41 -4.08 3.57
CA SER A 83 -7.65 -3.38 3.22
C SER A 83 -8.85 -4.21 3.68
N SER A 84 -9.49 -3.79 4.77
CA SER A 84 -10.78 -4.32 5.23
C SER A 84 -11.99 -3.61 4.63
#